data_AF-A0A8J4VL18-F1
#
_entry.id   AF-A0A8J4VL18-F1
#
_cell.length_a   1.000
_cell.length_b   1.000
_cell.length_c   1.000
_cell.angle_alpha   90.00
_cell.angle_beta   90.00
_cell.angle_gamma   90.00
#
_symmetry.space_group_name_H-M   'P 1'
#
loop_
_entity.id
_entity.type
_entity.pdbx_description
1 polymer ?
#
loop_
_entity_poly.entity_id
_entity_poly.type
_entity_poly.pdbx_seq_one_letter_code
_entity_poly.pdbx_strand_id
1 'polypeptide(L)'
;MDVVAINNKAICLMYLRDLPDSIKVLESVLKRVPTVALNETLVVNLCSMYELAYVNHSNIKCTLSNWIACVAPDDFDSSCTRI
;
A
#
# COMPACT_ATOMS: atom_id res chain seq x y z
N MET A 1 7.45 13.39 8.84
CA MET A 1 6.38 13.07 7.86
C MET A 1 5.39 12.20 8.60
N ASP A 2 4.13 12.64 8.70
CA ASP A 2 3.12 11.90 9.46
C ASP A 2 2.50 10.82 8.55
N VAL A 3 2.94 9.57 8.74
CA VAL A 3 2.49 8.42 7.95
C VAL A 3 0.99 8.17 8.15
N VAL A 4 0.46 8.45 9.34
CA VAL A 4 -0.96 8.28 9.65
C VAL A 4 -1.79 9.29 8.86
N ALA A 5 -1.38 10.56 8.85
CA ALA A 5 -2.07 11.60 8.07
C ALA A 5 -2.06 11.28 6.56
N ILE A 6 -0.96 10.70 6.05
CA ILE A 6 -0.84 10.30 4.64
C ILE A 6 -1.73 9.11 4.32
N ASN A 7 -1.78 8.11 5.19
CA ASN A 7 -2.68 6.97 5.02
C ASN A 7 -4.15 7.41 4.99
N ASN A 8 -4.52 8.30 5.92
CA ASN A 8 -5.86 8.87 5.96
C ASN A 8 -6.19 9.68 4.70
N LYS A 9 -5.23 10.46 4.18
CA LYS A 9 -5.39 11.18 2.90
C LYS A 9 -5.68 10.21 1.75
N ALA A 10 -4.94 9.10 1.65
CA ALA A 10 -5.17 8.10 0.62
C ALA A 10 -6.58 7.51 0.73
N ILE A 11 -7.00 7.12 1.94
CA ILE A 11 -8.36 6.61 2.17
C ILE A 11 -9.44 7.63 1.76
N CYS A 12 -9.26 8.92 2.07
CA CYS A 12 -10.16 9.95 1.58
C CYS A 12 -10.22 10.01 0.05
N LEU A 13 -9.08 9.96 -0.64
CA LEU A 13 -9.03 9.93 -2.11
C LEU A 13 -9.75 8.70 -2.67
N MET A 14 -9.54 7.52 -2.07
CA MET A 14 -10.26 6.30 -2.43
C MET A 14 -11.78 6.46 -2.30
N TYR A 15 -12.28 7.02 -1.19
CA TYR A 15 -13.72 7.26 -1.00
C TYR A 15 -14.29 8.31 -1.96
N LEU A 16 -13.46 9.27 -2.38
CA LEU A 16 -13.80 10.22 -3.45
C LEU A 16 -13.72 9.60 -4.86
N ARG A 17 -13.45 8.30 -4.97
CA ARG A 17 -13.27 7.54 -6.20
C ARG A 17 -12.02 7.92 -7.01
N ASP A 18 -11.09 8.63 -6.39
CA ASP A 18 -9.77 8.91 -6.97
C ASP A 18 -8.76 7.82 -6.58
N LEU A 19 -9.01 6.63 -7.09
CA LEU A 19 -8.22 5.44 -6.79
C LEU A 19 -6.77 5.53 -7.29
N PRO A 20 -6.47 6.07 -8.49
CA PRO A 20 -5.09 6.20 -8.96
C PRO A 20 -4.24 7.11 -8.06
N ASP A 21 -4.75 8.26 -7.63
CA ASP A 21 -3.99 9.15 -6.76
C ASP A 21 -3.91 8.63 -5.31
N SER A 22 -4.94 7.92 -4.84
CA SER A 22 -4.89 7.18 -3.57
C SER A 22 -3.70 6.20 -3.53
N ILE A 23 -3.55 5.39 -4.58
CA ILE A 23 -2.44 4.42 -4.71
C ILE A 23 -1.09 5.15 -4.74
N LYS A 24 -0.95 6.18 -5.58
CA LYS A 24 0.30 6.95 -5.71
C LYS A 24 0.75 7.56 -4.37
N VAL A 25 -0.19 8.05 -3.55
CA VAL A 25 0.12 8.65 -2.25
C VAL A 25 0.78 7.61 -1.33
N LEU A 26 0.23 6.40 -1.26
CA LEU A 26 0.77 5.32 -0.43
C LEU A 26 2.09 4.75 -0.97
N GLU A 27 2.20 4.55 -2.29
CA GLU A 27 3.47 4.14 -2.90
C GLU A 27 4.58 5.16 -2.66
N SER A 28 4.27 6.47 -2.72
CA SER A 28 5.25 7.53 -2.57
C SER A 28 5.85 7.56 -1.17
N VAL A 29 5.05 7.33 -0.13
CA VAL A 29 5.55 7.32 1.25
C VAL A 29 6.38 6.07 1.55
N LEU A 30 5.95 4.90 1.06
CA LEU A 30 6.71 3.66 1.17
C LEU A 30 8.05 3.74 0.41
N LYS A 31 8.10 4.37 -0.77
CA LYS A 31 9.35 4.60 -1.52
C LYS A 31 10.32 5.56 -0.81
N ARG A 32 9.80 6.56 -0.09
CA ARG A 32 10.62 7.61 0.54
C ARG A 32 11.15 7.22 1.91
N VAL A 33 10.33 6.59 2.73
CA VAL A 33 10.66 6.27 4.14
C VAL A 33 10.19 4.86 4.49
N PRO A 34 10.72 3.84 3.81
CA PRO A 34 10.20 2.46 3.88
C PRO A 34 10.10 1.91 5.30
N THR A 35 11.16 2.03 6.10
CA THR A 35 11.21 1.55 7.49
C THR A 35 10.23 2.24 8.44
N VAL A 36 9.80 3.47 8.14
CA VAL A 36 8.87 4.25 8.98
C VAL A 36 7.43 4.14 8.46
N ALA A 37 7.27 3.99 7.15
CA ALA A 37 5.97 3.93 6.48
C ALA A 37 5.35 2.55 6.50
N LEU A 38 6.16 1.50 6.63
CA LEU A 38 5.69 0.15 6.62
C LEU A 38 5.04 -0.18 7.97
N ASN A 39 3.71 -0.04 8.02
CA ASN A 39 2.88 -0.61 9.05
C ASN A 39 1.77 -1.45 8.41
N GLU A 40 1.22 -2.38 9.20
CA GLU A 40 0.17 -3.29 8.76
C GLU A 40 -1.02 -2.54 8.13
N THR A 41 -1.49 -1.46 8.76
CA THR A 41 -2.65 -0.71 8.28
C THR A 41 -2.43 -0.10 6.89
N LEU A 42 -1.27 0.49 6.65
CA LEU A 42 -0.94 1.12 5.37
C LEU A 42 -0.81 0.07 4.27
N VAL A 43 -0.15 -1.06 4.58
CA VAL A 43 0.03 -2.17 3.65
C VAL A 43 -1.33 -2.78 3.28
N VAL A 44 -2.20 -3.06 4.26
CA VAL A 44 -3.56 -3.57 4.01
C VAL A 44 -4.34 -2.60 3.14
N ASN A 45 -4.30 -1.31 3.44
CA ASN A 45 -4.99 -0.29 2.65
C ASN A 45 -4.49 -0.25 1.20
N LEU A 46 -3.17 -0.33 0.99
CA LEU A 46 -2.59 -0.37 -0.35
C LEU A 46 -3.00 -1.63 -1.10
N CYS A 47 -2.93 -2.80 -0.46
CA CYS A 47 -3.39 -4.07 -1.03
C CYS A 47 -4.86 -4.00 -1.45
N SER A 48 -5.75 -3.53 -0.57
CA SER A 48 -7.18 -3.37 -0.89
C SER A 48 -7.42 -2.42 -2.06
N MET A 49 -6.67 -1.32 -2.16
CA MET A 49 -6.76 -0.40 -3.30
C MET A 49 -6.31 -1.07 -4.60
N TYR A 50 -5.26 -1.89 -4.57
CA TYR A 50 -4.82 -2.68 -5.72
C TYR A 50 -5.83 -3.75 -6.12
N GLU A 51 -6.46 -4.43 -5.16
CA GLU A 51 -7.53 -5.38 -5.45
C GLU A 51 -8.69 -4.70 -6.17
N LEU A 52 -9.06 -3.50 -5.74
CA LEU A 52 -10.13 -2.71 -6.36
C LEU A 52 -9.75 -2.20 -7.76
N ALA A 53 -8.51 -1.73 -7.94
CA ALA A 53 -8.04 -1.18 -9.22
C ALA A 53 -7.75 -2.25 -10.27
N TYR A 54 -7.35 -3.45 -9.84
CA TYR A 54 -6.72 -4.46 -10.68
C TYR A 54 -7.35 -5.85 -10.50
N VAL A 55 -8.68 -5.93 -10.45
CA VAL A 55 -9.46 -7.17 -10.26
C VAL A 55 -9.02 -8.32 -11.19
N ASN A 56 -8.57 -7.99 -12.42
CA ASN A 56 -8.14 -8.97 -13.43
C ASN A 56 -6.63 -8.97 -13.76
N HIS A 57 -5.79 -8.25 -13.00
CA HIS A 57 -4.35 -8.16 -13.29
C HIS A 57 -3.49 -8.80 -12.19
N SER A 58 -3.44 -10.14 -12.19
CA SER A 58 -2.67 -10.95 -11.24
C SER A 58 -1.17 -10.62 -11.20
N ASN A 59 -0.57 -10.25 -12.34
CA ASN A 59 0.85 -9.85 -12.42
C ASN A 59 1.18 -8.58 -11.63
N ILE A 60 0.25 -7.61 -11.58
CA ILE A 60 0.45 -6.34 -10.86
C ILE A 60 0.39 -6.58 -9.35
N LYS A 61 -0.47 -7.49 -8.89
CA LYS A 61 -0.57 -7.89 -7.49
C LYS A 61 0.69 -8.63 -7.01
N CYS A 62 1.23 -9.53 -7.84
CA CYS A 62 2.49 -10.23 -7.55
C CYS A 62 3.67 -9.24 -7.42
N THR A 63 3.68 -8.18 -8.24
CA THR A 63 4.70 -7.13 -8.17
C THR A 63 4.63 -6.33 -6.87
N LEU A 64 3.42 -6.02 -6.37
CA LEU A 64 3.23 -5.35 -5.09
C LEU A 64 3.71 -6.21 -3.92
N SER A 65 3.35 -7.49 -3.91
CA SER A 65 3.76 -8.44 -2.85
C SER A 65 5.29 -8.58 -2.78
N ASN A 66 5.93 -8.78 -3.94
CA ASN A 66 7.39 -8.85 -4.03
C ASN A 66 8.07 -7.54 -3.58
N TRP A 67 7.48 -6.39 -3.94
CA TRP A 67 8.04 -5.10 -3.55
C TRP A 67 7.92 -4.87 -2.04
N ILE A 68 6.79 -5.23 -1.42
CA ILE A 68 6.61 -5.19 0.04
C ILE A 68 7.64 -6.11 0.70
N ALA A 69 7.84 -7.34 0.20
CA ALA A 69 8.83 -8.26 0.74
C ALA A 69 10.28 -7.75 0.65
N CYS A 70 10.63 -6.96 -0.38
CA CYS A 70 11.96 -6.35 -0.49
C CYS A 70 12.17 -5.14 0.43
N VAL A 71 11.09 -4.49 0.85
CA VAL A 71 11.11 -3.23 1.59
C VAL A 71 10.79 -3.44 3.07
N ALA A 72 10.19 -4.59 3.39
CA ALA A 72 9.81 -4.97 4.73
C ALA A 72 11.04 -5.33 5.60
N PRO A 73 11.08 -4.88 6.88
CA PRO A 73 12.02 -5.39 7.85
C PRO A 73 11.72 -6.86 8.18
N ASP A 74 12.72 -7.58 8.70
CA ASP A 74 12.68 -9.03 8.92
C ASP A 74 11.56 -9.49 9.88
N ASP A 75 10.98 -8.58 10.67
CA ASP A 75 9.90 -8.81 11.63
C ASP A 75 8.50 -8.48 11.09
N PHE A 76 8.37 -8.09 9.81
CA PHE A 76 7.09 -7.78 9.21
C PHE A 76 6.23 -9.03 8.96
N ASP A 77 5.00 -9.03 9.47
CA ASP A 77 4.05 -10.11 9.22
C ASP A 77 3.48 -10.04 7.80
N SER A 78 3.95 -10.95 6.95
CA SER A 78 3.49 -11.11 5.57
C SER A 78 2.07 -11.68 5.46
N SER A 79 1.46 -12.14 6.57
CA SER A 79 0.05 -12.56 6.57
C SER A 79 -0.92 -11.41 6.23
N CYS A 80 -0.48 -10.17 6.41
CA CYS A 80 -1.23 -8.94 6.14
C CYS A 80 -1.37 -8.67 4.63
N THR A 81 -0.47 -9.20 3.80
CA THR A 81 -0.59 -9.17 2.34
C THR A 81 -1.42 -10.37 1.90
N ARG A 82 -2.76 -10.27 1.99
CA ARG A 82 -3.71 -11.28 1.47
C ARG A 82 -3.74 -11.29 -0.08
N ILE A 83 -2.57 -11.35 -0.72
CA ILE A 83 -2.37 -11.44 -2.17
C ILE A 83 -2.25 -12.90 -2.60
#